data_AF-A0A380VGR9-F1
#
_entry.id   AF-A0A380VGR9-F1
#
_cell.length_a   1.000
_cell.length_b   1.000
_cell.length_c   1.000
_cell.angle_alpha   90.00
_cell.angle_beta   90.00
_cell.angle_gamma   90.00
#
_symmetry.space_group_name_H-M   'P 1'
#
loop_
_entity.id
_entity.type
_entity.pdbx_description
1 polymer ?
#
loop_
_entity_poly.entity_id
_entity_poly.type
_entity_poly.pdbx_seq_one_letter_code
_entity_poly.pdbx_strand_id
1 'polypeptide(L)'
;MNISFFKKHRICCYIFLTPLCLFLLCSYDWIAAEIITPFRCEMWKGKEVEVFLTPQEWRSLSGVNESLEDTEWPFYSTIEGEPETDPFFIKNQGLYQPKMDFYNNRHSLISVNSKYPNLNLYVYINPTTIFGHDTYILYDHKLKAKILQHNEIAGYYRVPFVGVSNRIACNLDKKHYDLIESYLN
;
A
#
# COMPACT_ATOMS: atom_id res chain seq x y z
N MET A 1 62.10 0.89 5.21
CA MET A 1 60.61 0.81 5.21
C MET A 1 60.14 0.82 3.76
N ASN A 2 59.52 -0.27 3.29
CA ASN A 2 59.42 -0.56 1.86
C ASN A 2 58.25 0.21 1.20
N ILE A 3 58.57 1.26 0.43
CA ILE A 3 57.60 2.14 -0.29
C ILE A 3 56.65 1.33 -1.21
N SER A 4 57.11 0.17 -1.68
CA SER A 4 56.35 -0.81 -2.46
C SER A 4 55.10 -1.33 -1.72
N PHE A 5 55.20 -1.58 -0.42
CA PHE A 5 54.10 -2.14 0.38
C PHE A 5 52.94 -1.14 0.50
N PHE A 6 53.25 0.14 0.75
CA PHE A 6 52.25 1.20 0.86
C PHE A 6 51.54 1.51 -0.46
N LYS A 7 52.22 1.43 -1.61
CA LYS A 7 51.59 1.60 -2.93
C LYS A 7 50.63 0.45 -3.25
N LYS A 8 51.04 -0.80 -2.97
CA LYS A 8 50.20 -1.99 -3.20
C LYS A 8 48.95 -1.96 -2.32
N HIS A 9 49.08 -1.55 -1.06
CA HIS A 9 47.95 -1.40 -0.12
C HIS A 9 46.99 -0.28 -0.53
N ARG A 10 47.50 0.88 -0.98
CA ARG A 10 46.66 1.97 -1.52
C ARG A 10 45.88 1.55 -2.76
N ILE A 11 46.51 0.82 -3.68
CA ILE A 11 45.85 0.32 -4.90
C ILE A 11 44.78 -0.71 -4.53
N CYS A 12 45.07 -1.65 -3.63
CA CYS A 12 44.08 -2.63 -3.17
C CYS A 12 42.89 -1.95 -2.46
N CYS A 13 43.16 -0.97 -1.58
CA CYS A 13 42.10 -0.22 -0.92
C CYS A 13 41.25 0.59 -1.91
N TYR A 14 41.83 1.30 -2.88
CA TYR A 14 41.04 2.04 -3.87
C TYR A 14 40.29 1.14 -4.85
N ILE A 15 40.87 0.00 -5.26
CA ILE A 15 40.23 -0.90 -6.23
C ILE A 15 39.10 -1.72 -5.58
N PHE A 16 39.18 -2.04 -4.29
CA PHE A 16 38.16 -2.85 -3.62
C PHE A 16 37.21 -2.04 -2.73
N LEU A 17 37.70 -1.08 -1.92
CA LEU A 17 36.83 -0.31 -1.04
C LEU A 17 36.01 0.74 -1.80
N THR A 18 36.56 1.35 -2.85
CA THR A 18 35.80 2.39 -3.58
C THR A 18 34.58 1.81 -4.31
N PRO A 19 34.69 0.69 -5.07
CA PRO A 19 33.51 0.06 -5.66
C PRO A 19 32.55 -0.49 -4.62
N LEU A 20 33.06 -1.03 -3.50
CA LEU A 20 32.21 -1.49 -2.41
C LEU A 20 31.41 -0.35 -1.77
N CYS A 21 32.05 0.78 -1.46
CA CYS A 21 31.36 1.96 -0.94
C CYS A 21 30.34 2.52 -1.93
N LEU A 22 30.68 2.58 -3.23
CA LEU A 22 29.74 3.03 -4.26
C LEU A 22 28.54 2.09 -4.38
N PHE A 23 28.77 0.77 -4.35
CA PHE A 23 27.70 -0.22 -4.35
C PHE A 23 26.78 -0.05 -3.14
N LEU A 24 27.35 0.10 -1.94
CA LEU A 24 26.58 0.31 -0.71
C LEU A 24 25.78 1.60 -0.73
N LEU A 25 26.32 2.69 -1.27
CA LEU A 25 25.61 3.96 -1.42
C LEU A 25 24.44 3.83 -2.40
N CYS A 26 24.67 3.22 -3.57
CA CYS A 26 23.62 3.03 -4.58
C CYS A 26 22.56 2.01 -4.17
N SER A 27 22.89 1.09 -3.25
CA SER A 27 22.00 0.01 -2.80
C SER A 27 21.48 0.23 -1.40
N TYR A 28 21.72 1.41 -0.81
CA TYR A 28 21.38 1.71 0.58
C TYR A 28 19.89 1.50 0.85
N ASP A 29 19.01 2.07 0.03
CA ASP A 29 17.56 1.97 0.23
C ASP A 29 17.06 0.53 0.11
N TRP A 30 17.62 -0.24 -0.83
CA TRP A 30 17.30 -1.66 -0.96
C TRP A 30 17.71 -2.43 0.29
N ILE A 31 18.97 -2.31 0.70
CA ILE A 31 19.50 -3.00 1.91
C ILE A 31 18.70 -2.58 3.15
N ALA A 32 18.40 -1.29 3.28
CA ALA A 32 17.62 -0.77 4.39
C ALA A 32 16.18 -1.32 4.37
N ALA A 33 15.52 -1.38 3.21
CA ALA A 33 14.19 -1.97 3.08
C ALA A 33 14.17 -3.46 3.47
N GLU A 34 15.15 -4.25 3.04
CA GLU A 34 15.29 -5.68 3.38
C GLU A 34 15.49 -5.90 4.89
N ILE A 35 16.26 -5.04 5.55
CA ILE A 35 16.55 -5.17 6.97
C ILE A 35 15.39 -4.64 7.82
N ILE A 36 14.87 -3.47 7.51
CA ILE A 36 13.94 -2.72 8.37
C ILE A 36 12.51 -3.24 8.22
N THR A 37 12.10 -3.61 7.01
CA THR A 37 10.71 -4.00 6.75
C THR A 37 10.25 -5.17 7.62
N PRO A 38 11.01 -6.27 7.77
CA PRO A 38 10.63 -7.37 8.66
C PRO A 38 10.37 -6.94 10.11
N PHE A 39 11.19 -6.03 10.66
CA PHE A 39 10.95 -5.49 12.01
C PHE A 39 9.65 -4.68 12.06
N ARG A 40 9.39 -3.85 11.04
CA ARG A 40 8.15 -3.10 10.94
C ARG A 40 6.94 -4.02 10.82
N CYS A 41 7.05 -5.12 10.08
CA CYS A 41 6.00 -6.13 9.99
C CYS A 41 5.63 -6.69 11.35
N GLU A 42 6.62 -7.09 12.15
CA GLU A 42 6.36 -7.62 13.50
C GLU A 42 5.82 -6.54 14.45
N MET A 43 6.24 -5.29 14.33
CA MET A 43 5.71 -4.17 15.12
C MET A 43 4.23 -3.87 14.83
N TRP A 44 3.81 -4.10 13.59
CA TRP A 44 2.46 -3.85 13.10
C TRP A 44 1.53 -5.06 13.18
N LYS A 45 2.06 -6.21 13.56
CA LYS A 45 1.30 -7.44 13.72
C LYS A 45 0.14 -7.26 14.71
N GLY A 46 -1.08 -7.54 14.26
CA GLY A 46 -2.32 -7.34 15.00
C GLY A 46 -2.82 -5.88 15.04
N LYS A 47 -2.19 -4.96 14.31
CA LYS A 47 -2.55 -3.54 14.20
C LYS A 47 -2.75 -3.11 12.75
N GLU A 48 -2.67 -4.06 11.81
CA GLU A 48 -2.84 -3.79 10.39
C GLU A 48 -4.27 -3.34 10.09
N VAL A 49 -5.24 -3.89 10.83
CA VAL A 49 -6.67 -3.63 10.63
C VAL A 49 -7.22 -2.76 11.76
N GLU A 50 -7.88 -1.68 11.38
CA GLU A 50 -8.67 -0.83 12.26
C GLU A 50 -10.15 -0.91 11.86
N VAL A 51 -10.98 -1.36 12.79
CA VAL A 51 -12.43 -1.48 12.63
C VAL A 51 -13.08 -0.24 13.22
N PHE A 52 -13.86 0.47 12.42
CA PHE A 52 -14.65 1.63 12.85
C PHE A 52 -16.12 1.27 13.05
N LEU A 53 -16.65 0.35 12.23
CA LEU A 53 -17.99 -0.20 12.35
C LEU A 53 -17.91 -1.70 12.16
N THR A 54 -18.42 -2.47 13.13
CA THR A 54 -18.64 -3.90 12.95
C THR A 54 -19.67 -4.15 11.84
N PRO A 55 -19.72 -5.35 11.23
CA PRO A 55 -20.72 -5.64 10.21
C PRO A 55 -22.15 -5.47 10.72
N GLN A 56 -22.39 -5.81 12.00
CA GLN A 56 -23.71 -5.63 12.63
C GLN A 56 -24.09 -4.16 12.80
N GLU A 57 -23.16 -3.31 13.27
CA GLU A 57 -23.38 -1.88 13.40
C GLU A 57 -23.61 -1.21 12.04
N TRP A 58 -22.76 -1.55 11.06
CA TRP A 58 -22.91 -1.03 9.70
C TRP A 58 -24.27 -1.42 9.12
N ARG A 59 -24.68 -2.70 9.20
CA ARG A 59 -25.99 -3.17 8.72
C ARG A 59 -27.15 -2.42 9.37
N SER A 60 -27.09 -2.23 10.69
CA SER A 60 -28.11 -1.49 11.44
C SER A 60 -28.23 -0.03 10.99
N LEU A 61 -27.11 0.64 10.70
CA LEU A 61 -27.08 2.04 10.28
C LEU A 61 -27.42 2.22 8.80
N SER A 62 -26.90 1.34 7.93
CA SER A 62 -27.07 1.42 6.48
C SER A 62 -28.47 0.99 6.03
N GLY A 63 -29.14 0.15 6.82
CA GLY A 63 -30.40 -0.51 6.47
C GLY A 63 -30.21 -1.71 5.53
N VAL A 64 -28.97 -2.18 5.39
CA VAL A 64 -28.63 -3.39 4.62
C VAL A 64 -28.78 -4.61 5.54
N ASN A 65 -29.65 -5.54 5.16
CA ASN A 65 -29.99 -6.67 6.02
C ASN A 65 -29.47 -8.02 5.49
N GLU A 66 -28.81 -8.01 4.34
CA GLU A 66 -28.31 -9.20 3.65
C GLU A 66 -26.77 -9.24 3.67
N SER A 67 -26.21 -10.42 3.39
CA SER A 67 -24.77 -10.59 3.18
C SER A 67 -24.35 -9.94 1.85
N LEU A 68 -23.08 -9.55 1.77
CA LEU A 68 -22.46 -9.06 0.54
C LEU A 68 -21.69 -10.16 -0.21
N GLU A 69 -21.76 -11.41 0.22
CA GLU A 69 -20.96 -12.52 -0.34
C GLU A 69 -21.15 -12.70 -1.85
N ASP A 70 -22.37 -12.51 -2.36
CA ASP A 70 -22.70 -12.65 -3.78
C ASP A 70 -22.60 -11.33 -4.57
N THR A 71 -22.03 -10.27 -3.97
CA THR A 71 -21.91 -8.96 -4.64
C THR A 71 -20.58 -8.83 -5.36
N GLU A 72 -20.61 -8.20 -6.54
CA GLU A 72 -19.40 -7.94 -7.30
C GLU A 72 -18.73 -6.64 -6.85
N TRP A 73 -17.40 -6.64 -6.91
CA TRP A 73 -16.54 -5.51 -6.60
C TRP A 73 -15.69 -5.13 -7.82
N PRO A 74 -16.27 -4.46 -8.83
CA PRO A 74 -15.51 -4.01 -10.00
C PRO A 74 -14.26 -3.20 -9.61
N PHE A 75 -13.10 -3.74 -9.98
CA PHE A 75 -11.81 -3.12 -9.72
C PHE A 75 -11.50 -2.05 -10.76
N TYR A 76 -11.11 -0.87 -10.28
CA TYR A 76 -10.60 0.24 -11.07
C TYR A 76 -9.09 0.31 -10.86
N SER A 77 -8.34 -0.01 -11.91
CA SER A 77 -6.88 0.04 -11.88
C SER A 77 -6.39 1.45 -11.53
N THR A 78 -5.41 1.50 -10.63
CA THR A 78 -4.68 2.73 -10.29
C THR A 78 -3.22 2.57 -10.68
N ILE A 79 -2.68 3.51 -11.46
CA ILE A 79 -1.24 3.64 -11.70
C ILE A 79 -0.73 4.74 -10.78
N GLU A 80 0.22 4.42 -9.90
CA GLU A 80 0.84 5.41 -8.99
C GLU A 80 -0.16 6.21 -8.13
N GLY A 81 -1.32 5.62 -7.83
CA GLY A 81 -2.39 6.28 -7.09
C GLY A 81 -3.30 7.16 -7.94
N GLU A 82 -3.22 7.13 -9.26
CA GLU A 82 -4.16 7.78 -10.17
C GLU A 82 -5.01 6.72 -10.89
N PRO A 83 -6.35 6.85 -10.94
CA PRO A 83 -7.19 5.91 -11.67
C PRO A 83 -6.82 5.93 -13.17
N GLU A 84 -6.64 4.76 -13.78
CA GLU A 84 -6.26 4.63 -15.20
C GLU A 84 -7.31 5.19 -16.17
N THR A 85 -8.52 5.43 -15.71
CA THR A 85 -9.63 5.85 -16.56
C THR A 85 -10.53 6.87 -15.89
N ASP A 86 -11.03 7.83 -16.69
CA ASP A 86 -12.13 8.70 -16.27
C ASP A 86 -13.32 7.83 -15.87
N PRO A 87 -13.99 8.14 -14.76
CA PRO A 87 -15.00 7.26 -14.18
C PRO A 87 -16.18 7.09 -15.12
N PHE A 88 -16.18 5.96 -15.83
CA PHE A 88 -17.28 5.58 -16.68
C PHE A 88 -18.50 5.31 -15.81
N PHE A 89 -19.59 5.99 -16.11
CA PHE A 89 -20.89 5.87 -15.48
C PHE A 89 -21.24 4.40 -15.17
N ILE A 90 -21.11 4.00 -13.91
CA ILE A 90 -21.87 2.86 -13.37
C ILE A 90 -23.33 3.34 -13.37
N LYS A 91 -24.07 2.88 -14.39
CA LYS A 91 -25.49 3.15 -14.67
C LYS A 91 -26.26 3.77 -13.48
N ASN A 92 -26.49 5.09 -13.54
CA ASN A 92 -27.50 5.82 -12.77
C ASN A 92 -27.43 5.78 -11.22
N GLN A 93 -26.28 5.48 -10.61
CA GLN A 93 -26.20 5.37 -9.14
C GLN A 93 -25.18 6.33 -8.52
N GLY A 94 -25.67 7.48 -8.04
CA GLY A 94 -25.05 8.27 -6.96
C GLY A 94 -23.71 8.96 -7.25
N LEU A 95 -23.39 9.99 -6.45
CA LEU A 95 -22.21 10.83 -6.63
C LEU A 95 -20.91 10.02 -6.47
N TYR A 96 -20.26 9.77 -7.59
CA TYR A 96 -18.93 9.18 -7.65
C TYR A 96 -17.87 10.18 -7.14
N GLN A 97 -17.01 9.73 -6.21
CA GLN A 97 -15.84 10.49 -5.75
C GLN A 97 -14.57 9.69 -6.07
N PRO A 98 -13.81 10.04 -7.13
CA PRO A 98 -12.59 9.31 -7.52
C PRO A 98 -11.50 9.42 -6.46
N LYS A 99 -11.54 10.51 -5.69
CA LYS A 99 -10.53 10.88 -4.71
C LYS A 99 -11.22 11.30 -3.43
N MET A 100 -10.66 10.88 -2.32
CA MET A 100 -11.14 11.21 -0.99
C MET A 100 -9.95 11.44 -0.06
N ASP A 101 -9.96 12.55 0.67
CA ASP A 101 -8.89 12.87 1.60
C ASP A 101 -9.22 12.27 2.98
N PHE A 102 -8.36 11.36 3.45
CA PHE A 102 -8.43 10.78 4.80
C PHE A 102 -7.13 11.09 5.52
N TYR A 103 -7.21 11.66 6.72
CA TYR A 103 -6.03 12.01 7.54
C TYR A 103 -4.97 12.83 6.77
N ASN A 104 -5.42 13.78 5.94
CA ASN A 104 -4.58 14.59 5.03
C ASN A 104 -3.89 13.82 3.89
N ASN A 105 -4.16 12.53 3.74
CA ASN A 105 -3.69 11.72 2.62
C ASN A 105 -4.81 11.54 1.60
N ARG A 106 -4.50 11.84 0.35
CA ARG A 106 -5.42 11.68 -0.77
C ARG A 106 -5.47 10.23 -1.21
N HIS A 107 -6.59 9.57 -0.98
CA HIS A 107 -6.83 8.21 -1.42
C HIS A 107 -7.59 8.23 -2.74
N SER A 108 -7.26 7.28 -3.61
CA SER A 108 -7.91 7.07 -4.89
C SER A 108 -8.83 5.86 -4.82
N LEU A 109 -9.97 5.95 -5.48
CA LEU A 109 -10.93 4.86 -5.54
C LEU A 109 -10.35 3.68 -6.32
N ILE A 110 -10.54 2.46 -5.79
CA ILE A 110 -10.09 1.22 -6.42
C ILE A 110 -11.22 0.21 -6.65
N SER A 111 -12.31 0.29 -5.89
CA SER A 111 -13.45 -0.59 -6.10
C SER A 111 -14.74 0.00 -5.54
N VAL A 112 -15.87 -0.41 -6.10
CA VAL A 112 -17.22 -0.03 -5.68
C VAL A 112 -18.07 -1.29 -5.62
N ASN A 113 -18.91 -1.44 -4.60
CA ASN A 113 -19.83 -2.56 -4.56
C ASN A 113 -20.95 -2.38 -5.61
N SER A 114 -21.16 -3.38 -6.47
CA SER A 114 -22.11 -3.29 -7.60
C SER A 114 -23.58 -3.18 -7.17
N LYS A 115 -23.92 -3.76 -6.01
CA LYS A 115 -25.28 -3.71 -5.44
C LYS A 115 -25.47 -2.51 -4.52
N TYR A 116 -24.40 -2.07 -3.88
CA TYR A 116 -24.38 -0.96 -2.91
C TYR A 116 -23.38 0.14 -3.31
N PRO A 117 -23.74 1.03 -4.24
CA PRO A 117 -22.81 2.02 -4.83
C PRO A 117 -22.32 3.11 -3.88
N ASN A 118 -22.88 3.19 -2.67
CA ASN A 118 -22.37 4.06 -1.63
C ASN A 118 -21.16 3.43 -0.91
N LEU A 119 -20.94 2.12 -1.09
CA LEU A 119 -19.88 1.36 -0.44
C LEU A 119 -18.68 1.28 -1.37
N ASN A 120 -17.63 2.00 -0.99
CA ASN A 120 -16.46 2.25 -1.82
C ASN A 120 -15.19 1.82 -1.11
N LEU A 121 -14.24 1.32 -1.89
CA LEU A 121 -12.90 1.02 -1.44
C LEU A 121 -11.92 2.04 -2.01
N TYR A 122 -11.14 2.66 -1.13
CA TYR A 122 -10.13 3.66 -1.45
C TYR A 122 -8.74 3.16 -1.08
N VAL A 123 -7.73 3.51 -1.87
CA VAL A 123 -6.31 3.24 -1.59
C VAL A 123 -5.50 4.52 -1.52
N TYR A 124 -4.57 4.60 -0.59
CA TYR A 124 -3.45 5.52 -0.63
C TYR A 124 -2.18 4.70 -0.70
N ILE A 125 -1.41 4.86 -1.77
CA ILE A 125 -0.12 4.21 -1.93
C ILE A 125 0.93 5.25 -1.58
N ASN A 126 1.79 4.96 -0.62
CA ASN A 126 2.92 5.82 -0.27
C ASN A 126 4.26 5.14 -0.62
N PRO A 127 4.63 5.09 -1.91
CA PRO A 127 5.81 4.37 -2.36
C PRO A 127 7.10 5.18 -2.15
N THR A 128 7.02 6.33 -1.49
CA THR A 128 8.08 7.35 -1.56
C THR A 128 9.30 7.03 -0.69
N THR A 129 9.20 6.09 0.25
CA THR A 129 10.27 5.80 1.20
C THR A 129 10.38 4.32 1.56
N ILE A 130 11.55 3.94 2.07
CA ILE A 130 11.80 2.65 2.74
C ILE A 130 10.89 2.42 3.96
N PHE A 131 10.19 3.47 4.42
CA PHE A 131 9.22 3.45 5.51
C PHE A 131 7.77 3.57 5.03
N GLY A 132 7.51 3.30 3.74
CA GLY A 132 6.17 3.40 3.15
C GLY A 132 5.14 2.49 3.81
N HIS A 133 3.89 2.78 3.53
CA HIS A 133 2.76 1.91 3.81
C HIS A 133 1.62 2.30 2.88
N ASP A 134 0.83 1.31 2.49
CA ASP A 134 -0.38 1.55 1.74
C ASP A 134 -1.57 1.47 2.70
N THR A 135 -2.56 2.34 2.51
CA THR A 135 -3.75 2.39 3.34
C THR A 135 -4.96 2.12 2.47
N TYR A 136 -5.74 1.11 2.83
CA TYR A 136 -6.99 0.75 2.19
C TYR A 136 -8.15 1.07 3.12
N ILE A 137 -9.17 1.77 2.62
CA ILE A 137 -10.30 2.25 3.42
C ILE A 137 -11.59 1.81 2.76
N LEU A 138 -12.38 1.02 3.50
CA LEU A 138 -13.77 0.75 3.19
C LEU A 138 -14.64 1.86 3.77
N TYR A 139 -15.39 2.54 2.90
CA TYR A 139 -16.14 3.74 3.24
C TYR A 139 -17.57 3.67 2.71
N ASP A 140 -18.53 4.11 3.54
CA ASP A 140 -19.93 4.24 3.15
C ASP A 140 -20.30 5.72 3.00
N HIS A 141 -20.58 6.14 1.76
CA HIS A 141 -20.98 7.50 1.40
C HIS A 141 -22.35 7.92 1.92
N LYS A 142 -23.27 6.96 2.13
CA LYS A 142 -24.59 7.23 2.70
C LYS A 142 -24.46 7.56 4.19
N LEU A 143 -23.63 6.80 4.91
CA LEU A 143 -23.37 7.00 6.33
C LEU A 143 -22.32 8.09 6.60
N LYS A 144 -21.54 8.45 5.57
CA LYS A 144 -20.34 9.30 5.68
C LYS A 144 -19.36 8.77 6.73
N ALA A 145 -19.16 7.46 6.74
CA ALA A 145 -18.40 6.77 7.77
C ALA A 145 -17.40 5.79 7.16
N LYS A 146 -16.21 5.71 7.76
CA LYS A 146 -15.30 4.59 7.54
C LYS A 146 -15.87 3.37 8.25
N ILE A 147 -15.71 2.21 7.61
CA ILE A 147 -16.10 0.92 8.17
C ILE A 147 -14.86 0.18 8.64
N LEU A 148 -13.86 0.11 7.76
CA LEU A 148 -12.63 -0.64 7.96
C LEU A 148 -11.47 0.14 7.34
N GLN A 149 -10.31 0.09 7.98
CA GLN A 149 -9.04 0.48 7.39
C GLN A 149 -8.05 -0.68 7.52
N HIS A 150 -7.32 -0.95 6.45
CA HIS A 150 -6.21 -1.90 6.44
C HIS A 150 -4.93 -1.17 6.03
N ASN A 151 -3.86 -1.34 6.80
CA ASN A 151 -2.55 -0.78 6.55
C ASN A 151 -1.60 -1.89 6.09
N GLU A 152 -1.15 -1.83 4.84
CA GLU A 152 -0.14 -2.71 4.29
C GLU A 152 1.24 -2.06 4.48
N ILE A 153 2.06 -2.67 5.33
CA ILE A 153 3.41 -2.18 5.59
C ILE A 153 4.36 -2.71 4.51
N ALA A 154 5.07 -1.78 3.86
CA ALA A 154 6.05 -2.11 2.84
C ALA A 154 7.28 -1.18 2.89
N GLY A 155 8.44 -1.70 2.51
CA GLY A 155 9.64 -0.92 2.27
C GLY A 155 9.82 -0.72 0.78
N TYR A 156 9.69 0.52 0.30
CA TYR A 156 9.86 0.86 -1.11
C TYR A 156 11.29 1.31 -1.39
N TYR A 157 11.84 0.84 -2.50
CA TYR A 157 13.18 1.19 -2.95
C TYR A 157 13.26 1.20 -4.47
N ARG A 158 14.26 1.88 -5.02
CA ARG A 158 14.60 1.75 -6.43
C ARG A 158 15.69 0.70 -6.59
N VAL A 159 15.50 -0.23 -7.51
CA VAL A 159 16.50 -1.25 -7.84
C VAL A 159 17.78 -0.53 -8.32
N PRO A 160 18.93 -0.78 -7.67
CA PRO A 160 20.18 -0.15 -8.07
C PRO A 160 20.51 -0.42 -9.54
N PHE A 161 21.07 0.57 -10.23
CA PHE A 161 21.50 0.50 -11.64
C PHE A 161 20.37 0.31 -12.69
N VAL A 162 19.16 -0.11 -12.29
CA VAL A 162 18.00 -0.28 -13.18
C VAL A 162 16.98 0.86 -12.99
N GLY A 163 16.89 1.43 -11.78
CA GLY A 163 16.01 2.57 -11.49
C GLY A 163 14.52 2.23 -11.38
N VAL A 164 14.16 0.95 -11.51
CA VAL A 164 12.77 0.45 -11.37
C VAL A 164 12.39 0.43 -9.89
N SER A 165 11.17 0.88 -9.57
CA SER A 165 10.63 0.80 -8.21
C SER A 165 10.32 -0.66 -7.84
N ASN A 166 10.67 -1.04 -6.63
CA ASN A 166 10.35 -2.35 -6.05
C ASN A 166 9.97 -2.18 -4.58
N ARG A 167 9.41 -3.24 -3.98
CA ARG A 167 8.97 -3.23 -2.58
C ARG A 167 9.22 -4.56 -1.88
N ILE A 168 9.51 -4.47 -0.59
CA ILE A 168 9.41 -5.59 0.35
C ILE A 168 8.12 -5.40 1.12
N ALA A 169 7.22 -6.38 1.12
CA ALA A 169 5.93 -6.29 1.80
C ALA A 169 5.79 -7.40 2.86
N CYS A 170 5.03 -7.14 3.92
CA CYS A 170 4.89 -8.07 5.06
C CYS A 170 4.13 -9.35 4.73
N ASN A 171 3.20 -9.31 3.77
CA ASN A 171 2.37 -10.45 3.38
C ASN A 171 2.17 -10.44 1.86
N LEU A 172 3.04 -11.14 1.12
CA LEU A 172 2.90 -11.26 -0.34
C LEU A 172 1.71 -12.14 -0.75
N ASP A 173 1.24 -13.02 0.14
CA ASP A 173 0.28 -14.09 -0.19
C ASP A 173 -1.19 -13.74 0.06
N LYS A 174 -1.50 -12.70 0.84
CA LYS A 174 -2.88 -12.28 1.11
C LYS A 174 -3.24 -11.11 0.20
N LYS A 175 -4.19 -11.34 -0.71
CA LYS A 175 -4.86 -10.24 -1.40
C LYS A 175 -5.63 -9.44 -0.33
N HIS A 176 -5.11 -8.28 0.04
CA HIS A 176 -5.75 -7.41 1.04
C HIS A 176 -7.20 -7.05 0.68
N TYR A 177 -7.50 -7.06 -0.63
CA TYR A 177 -8.84 -6.99 -1.20
C TYR A 177 -9.78 -8.06 -0.63
N ASP A 178 -9.37 -9.33 -0.61
CA ASP A 178 -10.21 -10.43 -0.12
C ASP A 178 -10.63 -10.20 1.35
N LEU A 179 -9.76 -9.60 2.17
CA LEU A 179 -10.07 -9.31 3.57
C LEU A 179 -11.09 -8.19 3.73
N ILE A 180 -11.02 -7.17 2.87
CA ILE A 180 -11.92 -6.01 2.92
C ILE A 180 -13.27 -6.35 2.27
N GLU A 181 -13.26 -7.06 1.15
CA GLU A 181 -14.47 -7.53 0.47
C GLU A 181 -15.24 -8.53 1.33
N SER A 182 -14.54 -9.45 2.01
CA SER A 182 -15.19 -10.42 2.91
C SER A 182 -15.60 -9.85 4.27
N TYR A 183 -15.13 -8.65 4.66
CA TYR A 183 -15.39 -8.10 5.99
C TYR A 183 -16.88 -7.93 6.29
N LEU A 184 -17.66 -7.53 5.28
CA LEU A 184 -19.09 -7.27 5.40
C LEU A 184 -19.97 -8.46 4.97
N ASN A 185 -19.37 -9.62 4.71
CA ASN A 185 -20.11 -10.84 4.42
C ASN A 185 -20.86 -11.37 5.65
#